data_AF-A0A3F3LZ23-F1
#
_entry.id   AF-A0A3F3LZ23-F1
#
_cell.length_a   1.000
_cell.length_b   1.000
_cell.length_c   1.000
_cell.angle_alpha   90.00
_cell.angle_beta   90.00
_cell.angle_gamma   90.00
#
_symmetry.space_group_name_H-M   'P 1'
#
loop_
_entity.id
_entity.type
_entity.pdbx_description
1 polymer ?
#
loop_
_entity_poly.entity_id
_entity_poly.type
_entity_poly.pdbx_seq_one_letter_code
_entity_poly.pdbx_strand_id
1 'polypeptide(L)'
;MNKIRNWTKIWYIERVFYKLWDGVALPRPVTQTFAIWFGIGFFGGIFRIFPFVMEHTITRQFFCPWLFAFLMTRKQFQGRKPYNYLASFLLFQCRSKESFHGQWVKPIEKKEIKRGIRCVVRYGGEKDATTKTSA
;
A
#
# COMPACT_ATOMS: atom_id res chain seq x y z
N MET A 1 10.83 -9.11 41.08
CA MET A 1 9.51 -8.49 41.32
C MET A 1 8.86 -8.20 39.98
N ASN A 2 7.71 -8.84 39.68
CA ASN A 2 6.97 -8.55 38.46
C ASN A 2 6.28 -7.19 38.59
N LYS A 3 6.54 -6.29 37.63
CA LYS A 3 6.06 -4.91 37.67
C LYS A 3 4.55 -4.88 37.41
N ILE A 4 3.77 -4.47 38.41
CA ILE A 4 2.31 -4.30 38.27
C ILE A 4 2.07 -3.19 37.24
N ARG A 5 1.41 -3.53 36.12
CA ARG A 5 1.06 -2.56 35.07
C ARG A 5 -0.12 -1.73 35.53
N ASN A 6 0.09 -0.42 35.65
CA ASN A 6 -0.96 0.54 35.94
C ASN A 6 -1.75 0.86 34.65
N TRP A 7 -3.01 0.43 34.62
CA TRP A 7 -3.92 0.60 33.49
C TRP A 7 -4.72 1.91 33.54
N THR A 8 -4.66 2.67 34.63
CA THR A 8 -5.39 3.94 34.79
C THR A 8 -4.99 4.97 33.73
N LYS A 9 -3.76 4.87 33.19
CA LYS A 9 -3.30 5.71 32.07
C LYS A 9 -4.11 5.49 30.78
N ILE A 10 -4.66 4.28 30.54
CA ILE A 10 -5.44 4.00 29.33
C ILE A 10 -6.75 4.79 29.31
N TRP A 11 -7.43 4.83 30.47
CA TRP A 11 -8.69 5.55 30.66
C TRP A 11 -8.53 7.06 30.55
N TYR A 12 -7.36 7.58 30.95
CA TYR A 12 -7.04 9.00 30.80
C TYR A 12 -6.87 9.40 29.34
N ILE A 13 -6.15 8.60 28.55
CA ILE A 13 -5.94 8.83 27.11
C ILE A 13 -7.27 8.83 26.36
N GLU A 14 -8.15 7.88 26.68
CA GLU A 14 -9.47 7.79 26.06
C GLU A 14 -10.32 9.05 26.33
N ARG A 15 -10.36 9.54 27.58
CA ARG A 15 -11.06 10.80 27.91
C ARG A 15 -10.47 12.03 27.21
N VAL A 16 -9.14 12.08 27.06
CA VAL A 16 -8.47 13.18 26.33
C VAL A 16 -8.88 13.14 24.86
N PHE A 17 -8.98 11.96 24.26
CA PHE A 17 -9.39 11.79 22.87
C PHE A 17 -10.85 12.24 22.64
N TYR A 18 -11.77 11.87 23.53
CA TYR A 18 -13.17 12.33 23.45
C TYR A 18 -13.31 13.85 23.63
N LYS A 19 -12.56 14.45 24.57
CA LYS A 19 -12.56 15.91 24.78
C LYS A 19 -11.99 16.69 23.59
N LEU A 20 -10.93 16.18 22.96
CA LEU A 20 -10.39 16.73 21.70
C LEU A 20 -11.42 16.71 20.58
N TRP A 21 -12.32 15.72 20.59
CA TRP A 21 -13.37 15.58 19.58
C TRP A 21 -14.56 16.52 19.83
N ASP A 22 -15.05 16.59 21.07
CA ASP A 22 -16.13 17.52 21.46
C ASP A 22 -15.70 18.99 21.37
N GLY A 23 -14.42 19.30 21.59
CA GLY A 23 -13.86 20.65 21.44
C GLY A 23 -13.77 21.14 19.99
N VAL A 24 -13.88 20.23 19.01
CA VAL A 24 -13.89 20.52 17.56
C VAL A 24 -15.32 20.37 17.06
N ALA A 25 -16.27 21.08 17.69
CA ALA A 25 -17.64 21.22 17.22
C ALA A 25 -17.69 22.09 15.95
N LEU A 26 -17.07 21.63 14.86
CA LEU A 26 -17.28 22.22 13.55
C LEU A 26 -18.69 21.83 13.07
N PRO A 27 -19.45 22.74 12.45
CA PRO A 27 -20.81 22.50 11.95
C PRO A 27 -20.90 21.42 10.86
N ARG A 28 -19.76 20.82 10.47
CA ARG A 28 -19.67 19.75 9.49
C ARG A 28 -19.07 18.51 10.17
N PRO A 29 -19.66 17.32 10.02
CA PRO A 29 -19.13 16.09 10.59
C PRO A 29 -17.85 15.69 9.83
N VAL A 30 -16.71 16.30 10.18
CA VAL A 30 -15.42 15.68 9.93
C VAL A 30 -15.42 14.45 10.80
N THR A 31 -15.26 13.25 10.25
CA THR A 31 -15.23 12.02 11.06
C THR A 31 -13.83 11.81 11.62
N GLN A 32 -13.71 11.20 12.80
CA GLN A 32 -12.40 10.94 13.42
C GLN A 32 -11.47 10.18 12.47
N THR A 33 -12.04 9.26 11.69
CA THR A 33 -11.32 8.54 10.64
C THR A 33 -10.77 9.46 9.55
N PHE A 34 -11.52 10.48 9.13
CA PHE A 34 -11.07 11.43 8.12
C PHE A 34 -9.84 12.21 8.60
N ALA A 35 -9.85 12.69 9.85
CA ALA A 35 -8.72 13.40 10.43
C ALA A 35 -7.46 12.52 10.54
N ILE A 36 -7.62 11.26 10.94
CA ILE A 36 -6.51 10.30 11.02
C ILE A 36 -5.91 10.04 9.63
N TRP A 37 -6.74 9.74 8.62
CA TRP A 37 -6.25 9.48 7.26
C TRP A 37 -5.65 10.74 6.61
N PHE A 38 -6.19 11.92 6.91
CA PHE A 38 -5.62 13.19 6.48
C PHE A 38 -4.24 13.41 7.08
N GLY A 39 -4.05 13.15 8.38
CA GLY A 39 -2.75 13.22 9.04
C GLY A 39 -1.72 12.25 8.43
N ILE A 40 -2.12 11.00 8.16
CA ILE A 40 -1.27 10.00 7.48
C ILE A 40 -0.88 10.47 6.08
N GLY A 41 -1.84 10.98 5.30
CA GLY A 41 -1.57 11.51 3.96
C GLY A 41 -0.65 12.74 3.97
N PHE A 42 -0.82 13.63 4.95
CA PHE A 42 0.03 14.81 5.13
C PHE A 42 1.48 14.41 5.41
N PHE A 43 1.68 13.39 6.26
CA PHE A 43 3.00 12.81 6.53
C PHE A 43 3.60 12.16 5.27
N GLY A 44 2.78 11.47 4.47
CA GLY A 44 3.19 10.91 3.18
C GLY A 44 3.65 11.98 2.17
N GLY A 45 3.01 13.15 2.16
CA GLY A 45 3.41 14.31 1.37
C GLY A 45 4.76 14.91 1.80
N ILE A 46 5.05 14.95 3.11
CA ILE A 46 6.34 15.42 3.65
C ILE A 46 7.47 14.47 3.20
N PHE A 47 7.26 13.16 3.37
CA PHE A 47 8.27 12.15 3.03
C PHE A 47 8.38 11.82 1.54
N ARG A 48 7.60 12.47 0.68
CA ARG A 48 7.57 12.23 -0.78
C ARG A 48 7.42 10.75 -1.11
N ILE A 49 6.56 10.05 -0.36
CA ILE A 49 6.27 8.63 -0.59
C ILE A 49 5.38 8.53 -1.83
N PHE A 50 5.73 7.65 -2.78
CA PHE A 50 4.85 7.32 -3.92
C PHE A 50 3.50 6.85 -3.36
N PRO A 51 2.33 7.48 -3.65
CA PRO A 51 1.93 8.30 -4.81
C PRO A 51 1.83 9.83 -4.59
N PHE A 52 2.38 10.37 -3.50
CA PHE A 52 2.29 11.81 -3.13
C PHE A 52 3.42 12.67 -3.72
N VAL A 53 4.11 12.20 -4.78
CA VAL A 53 5.21 12.93 -5.41
C VAL A 53 4.67 13.84 -6.49
N MET A 54 4.17 15.01 -6.06
CA MET A 54 3.74 16.08 -6.98
C MET A 54 4.72 17.26 -6.90
N GLU A 55 4.91 17.95 -8.02
CA GLU A 55 5.80 19.12 -8.13
C GLU A 55 5.25 20.33 -7.34
N HIS A 56 3.93 20.49 -7.31
CA HIS A 56 3.27 21.59 -6.59
C HIS A 56 3.08 21.29 -5.11
N THR A 57 3.66 22.15 -4.24
CA THR A 57 3.62 22.01 -2.77
C THR A 57 2.20 22.05 -2.19
N ILE A 58 1.32 22.96 -2.65
CA ILE A 58 -0.05 23.07 -2.14
C ILE A 58 -0.87 21.81 -2.47
N THR A 59 -0.77 21.36 -3.71
CA THR A 59 -1.46 20.15 -4.18
C THR A 59 -0.97 18.91 -3.47
N ARG A 60 0.35 18.81 -3.24
CA ARG A 60 0.95 17.70 -2.49
C ARG A 60 0.47 17.65 -1.04
N GLN A 61 0.38 18.80 -0.39
CA GLN A 61 0.23 18.86 1.06
C GLN A 61 -1.22 19.00 1.54
N PHE A 62 -2.10 19.54 0.70
CA PHE A 62 -3.52 19.71 1.04
C PHE A 62 -4.43 18.87 0.14
N PHE A 63 -4.31 19.00 -1.18
CA PHE A 63 -5.25 18.36 -2.10
C PHE A 63 -5.13 16.84 -2.10
N CYS A 64 -3.89 16.31 -2.19
CA CYS A 64 -3.66 14.87 -2.22
C CYS A 64 -4.03 14.19 -0.89
N PRO A 65 -3.64 14.71 0.30
CA PRO A 65 -4.06 14.15 1.59
C PRO A 65 -5.57 14.25 1.82
N TRP A 66 -6.20 15.33 1.37
CA TRP A 66 -7.65 15.48 1.44
C TRP A 66 -8.37 14.45 0.56
N LEU A 67 -7.94 14.28 -0.69
CA LEU A 67 -8.51 13.28 -1.61
C LEU A 67 -8.28 11.85 -1.09
N PHE A 68 -7.10 11.58 -0.54
CA PHE A 68 -6.77 10.31 0.09
C PHE A 68 -7.66 10.02 1.30
N ALA A 69 -7.82 10.98 2.22
CA ALA A 69 -8.69 10.85 3.38
C ALA A 69 -10.17 10.69 2.98
N PHE A 70 -10.59 11.41 1.94
CA PHE A 70 -11.92 11.29 1.36
C PHE A 70 -12.14 9.88 0.80
N LEU A 71 -11.22 9.37 -0.02
CA LEU A 71 -11.27 8.01 -0.55
C LEU A 71 -11.33 6.98 0.58
N MET A 72 -10.50 7.12 1.60
CA MET A 72 -10.47 6.20 2.75
C MET A 72 -11.76 6.19 3.58
N THR A 73 -12.51 7.29 3.54
CA THR A 73 -13.75 7.46 4.31
C THR A 73 -15.00 7.07 3.50
N ARG A 74 -14.95 7.09 2.16
CA ARG A 74 -16.06 6.61 1.32
C ARG A 74 -16.17 5.09 1.36
N LYS A 75 -17.40 4.57 1.39
CA LYS A 75 -17.66 3.14 1.16
C LYS A 75 -17.49 2.86 -0.34
N GLN A 76 -16.79 1.78 -0.69
CA GLN A 76 -16.68 1.32 -2.07
C GLN A 76 -17.97 0.58 -2.50
N PHE A 77 -18.08 0.19 -3.77
CA PHE A 77 -19.22 -0.55 -4.34
C PHE A 77 -19.59 -1.82 -3.54
N GLN A 78 -18.64 -2.42 -2.85
CA GLN A 78 -18.86 -3.60 -2.01
C GLN A 78 -19.32 -3.30 -0.57
N GLY A 79 -19.65 -2.04 -0.25
CA GLY A 79 -20.09 -1.62 1.09
C GLY A 79 -19.01 -1.69 2.19
N ARG A 80 -17.83 -2.23 1.87
CA ARG A 80 -16.66 -2.28 2.76
C ARG A 80 -15.89 -0.96 2.70
N LYS A 81 -15.27 -0.61 3.83
CA LYS A 81 -14.37 0.53 3.90
C LYS A 81 -13.01 0.15 3.31
N PRO A 82 -12.39 0.99 2.46
CA PRO A 82 -11.18 0.66 1.72
C PRO A 82 -9.94 0.46 2.59
N TYR A 83 -9.93 0.99 3.82
CA TYR A 83 -8.80 0.77 4.73
C TYR A 83 -8.56 -0.70 5.09
N ASN A 84 -9.59 -1.56 5.01
CA ASN A 84 -9.42 -3.00 5.24
C ASN A 84 -8.53 -3.63 4.17
N TYR A 85 -8.67 -3.18 2.91
CA TYR A 85 -7.81 -3.62 1.82
C TYR A 85 -6.37 -3.17 2.04
N LEU A 86 -6.17 -1.91 2.46
CA LEU A 86 -4.83 -1.40 2.78
C LEU A 86 -4.19 -2.19 3.93
N ALA A 87 -4.95 -2.50 4.99
CA ALA A 87 -4.48 -3.32 6.09
C ALA A 87 -4.07 -4.73 5.62
N SER A 88 -4.90 -5.39 4.79
CA SER A 88 -4.55 -6.69 4.20
C SER A 88 -3.32 -6.63 3.29
N PHE A 89 -3.16 -5.55 2.52
CA PHE A 89 -1.97 -5.35 1.68
C PHE A 89 -0.70 -5.17 2.52
N LEU A 90 -0.75 -4.33 3.56
CA LEU A 90 0.37 -4.13 4.47
C LEU A 90 0.72 -5.42 5.21
N LEU A 91 -0.28 -6.16 5.70
CA LEU A 91 -0.08 -7.47 6.31
C LEU A 91 0.55 -8.46 5.33
N PHE A 92 0.12 -8.46 4.07
CA PHE A 92 0.71 -9.29 3.02
C PHE A 92 2.17 -8.93 2.76
N GLN A 93 2.51 -7.64 2.77
CA GLN A 93 3.88 -7.17 2.55
C GLN A 93 4.79 -7.47 3.74
N CYS A 94 4.27 -7.42 4.97
CA CYS A 94 4.99 -7.78 6.19
C CYS A 94 5.02 -9.29 6.45
N ARG A 95 4.17 -10.07 5.78
CA ARG A 95 4.12 -11.53 5.95
C ARG A 95 5.39 -12.15 5.38
N SER A 96 6.13 -12.86 6.23
CA SER A 96 7.24 -13.70 5.79
C SER A 96 6.76 -14.72 4.76
N LYS A 97 7.41 -14.76 3.59
CA LYS A 97 7.09 -15.74 2.54
C LYS A 97 7.77 -17.06 2.89
N GLU A 98 7.10 -17.83 3.73
CA GLU A 98 7.52 -19.18 4.07
C GLU A 98 6.93 -20.18 3.07
N SER A 99 7.76 -21.14 2.64
CA SER A 99 7.27 -22.28 1.87
C SER A 99 6.41 -23.18 2.74
N PHE A 100 5.62 -24.08 2.14
CA PHE A 100 4.79 -25.08 2.86
C PHE A 100 5.58 -25.92 3.89
N HIS A 101 6.91 -26.01 3.75
CA HIS A 101 7.82 -26.71 4.66
C HIS A 101 8.57 -25.78 5.66
N GLY A 102 8.12 -24.54 5.87
CA GLY A 102 8.77 -23.59 6.80
C GLY A 102 10.17 -23.13 6.37
N GLN A 103 10.60 -23.46 5.14
CA GLN A 103 11.87 -23.04 4.59
C GLN A 103 11.73 -21.67 3.90
N TRP A 104 12.73 -20.81 4.14
CA TRP A 104 12.87 -19.53 3.47
C TRP A 104 12.93 -19.74 1.95
N VAL A 105 12.02 -19.10 1.23
CA VAL A 105 12.00 -19.14 -0.24
C VAL A 105 13.25 -18.43 -0.74
N LYS A 106 14.13 -19.15 -1.45
CA LYS A 106 15.26 -18.53 -2.15
C LYS A 106 14.73 -17.49 -3.13
N PRO A 107 15.37 -16.32 -3.28
CA PRO A 107 14.95 -15.30 -4.25
C PRO A 107 14.74 -15.94 -5.62
N ILE A 108 13.63 -15.59 -6.28
CA ILE A 108 13.34 -16.11 -7.63
C ILE A 108 14.38 -15.53 -8.57
N GLU A 109 15.37 -16.35 -8.92
CA GLU A 109 16.36 -16.00 -9.94
C GLU A 109 15.64 -16.00 -11.29
N LYS A 110 15.41 -14.81 -11.86
CA LYS A 110 14.82 -14.66 -13.19
C LYS A 110 15.81 -15.23 -14.21
N LYS A 111 15.70 -16.51 -14.52
CA LYS A 111 16.41 -17.10 -15.66
C LYS A 111 15.75 -16.60 -16.93
N GLU A 112 16.47 -15.80 -17.70
CA GLU A 112 16.10 -15.50 -19.08
C GLU A 112 16.04 -16.82 -19.84
N ILE A 113 14.83 -17.24 -20.23
CA ILE A 113 14.66 -18.41 -21.08
C ILE A 113 15.12 -18.00 -22.47
N LYS A 114 16.42 -18.12 -22.76
CA LYS A 114 17.00 -18.02 -24.11
C LYS A 114 16.64 -19.27 -24.93
N ARG A 115 15.35 -19.56 -25.10
CA ARG A 115 14.92 -20.55 -26.09
C ARG A 115 14.69 -19.81 -27.40
N GLY A 116 15.64 -19.95 -28.32
CA GLY A 116 15.40 -19.61 -29.72
C GLY A 116 14.24 -20.46 -30.20
N ILE A 117 13.10 -19.82 -30.46
CA ILE A 117 11.92 -20.48 -31.02
C ILE A 117 12.29 -20.86 -32.45
N ARG A 118 12.66 -22.12 -32.67
CA ARG A 118 12.91 -22.65 -34.01
C ARG A 118 11.55 -22.95 -34.64
N CYS A 119 11.00 -21.99 -35.38
CA CYS A 119 9.84 -22.24 -36.24
C CYS A 119 10.30 -23.14 -37.40
N VAL A 120 10.06 -24.45 -37.28
CA VAL A 120 10.29 -25.39 -38.39
C VAL A 120 9.11 -25.26 -39.33
N VAL A 121 9.27 -24.46 -40.37
CA VAL A 121 8.30 -24.40 -41.47
C VAL A 121 8.47 -25.67 -42.29
N ARG A 122 7.57 -26.64 -42.09
CA ARG A 122 7.44 -27.83 -42.93
C ARG A 122 6.74 -27.43 -44.24
N TYR A 123 7.45 -26.79 -45.15
CA TYR A 123 7.12 -26.82 -46.57
C TYR A 123 8.32 -27.39 -47.33
N GLY A 124 8.02 -28.31 -48.25
CA GLY A 124 9.00 -29.20 -48.86
C GLY A 124 10.21 -28.47 -49.44
N GLY A 125 11.39 -28.97 -49.06
CA GLY A 125 12.65 -28.85 -49.77
C GLY A 125 13.17 -27.44 -50.03
N GLU A 126 13.92 -26.85 -49.10
CA GLU A 126 14.99 -25.89 -49.41
C GLU A 126 15.90 -25.73 -48.16
N LYS A 127 17.20 -25.53 -48.39
CA LYS A 127 18.30 -25.70 -47.42
C LYS A 127 18.34 -24.66 -46.28
N ASP A 128 18.80 -25.10 -45.12
CA ASP A 128 18.90 -24.33 -43.87
C ASP A 128 19.80 -23.08 -43.98
N ALA A 129 19.20 -21.89 -44.00
CA ALA A 129 19.92 -20.63 -43.83
C ALA A 129 19.76 -20.10 -42.39
N THR A 130 20.82 -20.19 -41.59
CA THR A 130 20.91 -19.54 -40.27
C THR A 130 20.98 -18.02 -40.42
N THR A 131 19.87 -17.32 -40.18
CA THR A 131 19.87 -15.86 -40.10
C THR A 131 20.22 -15.42 -38.68
N LYS A 132 21.46 -14.93 -38.49
CA LYS A 132 21.91 -14.31 -37.24
C LYS A 132 21.37 -12.88 -37.21
N THR A 133 20.42 -12.59 -36.32
CA THR A 133 20.01 -11.21 -36.02
C THR A 133 20.84 -10.73 -34.82
N SER A 134 21.63 -9.69 -35.07
CA SER A 134 22.47 -8.98 -34.10
C SER A 134 21.81 -7.64 -33.75
N ALA A 135 21.99 -7.22 -32.49
CA ALA A 135 21.65 -5.95 -31.84
C ALA A 135 20.20 -5.81 -31.33
#